data_AF-A0A6I4RW74-F1
#
_entry.id   AF-A0A6I4RW74-F1
#
_cell.length_a   1.000
_cell.length_b   1.000
_cell.length_c   1.000
_cell.angle_alpha   90.00
_cell.angle_beta   90.00
_cell.angle_gamma   90.00
#
_symmetry.space_group_name_H-M   'P 1'
#
loop_
_entity.id
_entity.type
_entity.pdbx_description
1 polymer ?
#
loop_
_entity_poly.entity_id
_entity_poly.type
_entity_poly.pdbx_seq_one_letter_code
_entity_poly.pdbx_strand_id
1 'polypeptide(L)'
;MNKLVKVVAGVFSLIFGFCYAGGVDKPLSLLVERASLMQEVGVCKHKFNSPIYDAAQEIRVLQNAQNLAKENHLEMNTFLTFIQLQMDLSKQIEDYYWKNATEQELKQQSSDCLANYRDKVKKVDEQLYPAISKNIKAIRKDKKLILKLSELVKKQNIQGIPQDPSYLDLLASSLQNIKKAK
;
A
#
# COMPACT_ATOMS: atom_id res chain seq x y z
N MET A 1 -15.07 -32.14 -36.46
CA MET A 1 -13.82 -31.38 -36.22
C MET A 1 -14.13 -30.25 -35.26
N ASN A 2 -13.94 -30.49 -33.95
CA ASN A 2 -14.22 -29.51 -32.90
C ASN A 2 -13.08 -28.50 -32.80
N LYS A 3 -13.38 -27.22 -33.06
CA LYS A 3 -12.47 -26.11 -32.74
C LYS A 3 -12.65 -25.75 -31.26
N LEU A 4 -11.70 -26.20 -30.45
CA LEU A 4 -11.54 -25.79 -29.05
C LEU A 4 -11.01 -24.35 -29.01
N VAL A 5 -11.88 -23.42 -28.64
CA VAL A 5 -11.51 -22.03 -28.30
C VAL A 5 -10.75 -22.07 -26.98
N LYS A 6 -9.44 -21.79 -27.02
CA LYS A 6 -8.64 -21.54 -25.83
C LYS A 6 -9.02 -20.17 -25.28
N VAL A 7 -9.88 -20.16 -24.26
CA VAL A 7 -10.13 -18.97 -23.44
C VAL A 7 -8.87 -18.73 -22.60
N VAL A 8 -8.09 -17.73 -23.00
CA VAL A 8 -7.00 -17.18 -22.17
C VAL A 8 -7.68 -16.41 -21.03
N ALA A 9 -7.72 -17.03 -19.85
CA ALA A 9 -8.12 -16.38 -18.62
C ALA A 9 -7.03 -15.36 -18.22
N GLY A 10 -7.08 -14.17 -18.82
CA GLY A 10 -6.44 -13.00 -18.25
C GLY A 10 -7.12 -12.69 -16.93
N VAL A 11 -6.35 -12.64 -15.85
CA VAL A 11 -6.82 -12.23 -14.52
C VAL A 11 -7.29 -10.79 -14.64
N PHE A 12 -8.58 -10.63 -14.91
CA PHE A 12 -9.26 -9.35 -14.93
C PHE A 12 -9.17 -8.83 -13.49
N SER A 13 -8.34 -7.80 -13.27
CA SER A 13 -8.33 -7.05 -12.02
C SER A 13 -9.74 -6.50 -11.84
N LEU A 14 -10.51 -7.18 -10.99
CA LEU A 14 -11.79 -6.71 -10.48
C LEU A 14 -11.49 -5.47 -9.65
N ILE A 15 -11.63 -4.30 -10.28
CA ILE A 15 -11.76 -3.04 -9.55
C ILE A 15 -13.09 -3.14 -8.79
N PHE A 16 -13.03 -3.71 -7.60
CA PHE A 16 -14.15 -3.68 -6.66
C PHE A 16 -14.38 -2.21 -6.31
N GLY A 17 -15.44 -1.63 -6.88
CA GLY A 17 -16.01 -0.39 -6.38
C GLY A 17 -16.54 -0.63 -4.97
N PHE A 18 -15.69 -0.45 -3.97
CA PHE A 18 -16.10 -0.48 -2.57
C PHE A 18 -17.04 0.71 -2.33
N CYS A 19 -18.32 0.40 -2.12
CA CYS A 19 -19.29 1.37 -1.63
C CYS A 19 -18.95 1.63 -0.15
N TYR A 20 -18.14 2.66 0.09
CA TYR A 20 -17.65 2.99 1.43
C TYR A 20 -18.79 3.58 2.27
N ALA A 21 -19.25 2.84 3.28
CA ALA A 21 -19.89 3.48 4.43
C ALA A 21 -18.89 4.49 5.01
N GLY A 22 -19.31 5.74 5.22
CA GLY A 22 -18.40 6.80 5.70
C GLY A 22 -17.68 6.42 7.01
N GLY A 23 -16.50 7.01 7.26
CA GLY A 23 -15.70 6.72 8.45
C GLY A 23 -14.32 6.15 8.12
N VAL A 24 -13.88 5.14 8.88
CA VAL A 24 -12.51 4.60 8.78
C VAL A 24 -12.31 3.61 7.64
N ASP A 25 -13.38 3.08 7.06
CA ASP A 25 -13.28 1.95 6.13
C ASP A 25 -12.61 2.36 4.81
N LYS A 26 -12.91 3.56 4.29
CA LYS A 26 -12.25 4.11 3.09
C LYS A 26 -10.73 4.26 3.25
N PRO A 27 -10.22 5.01 4.25
CA PRO A 27 -8.78 5.14 4.41
C PRO A 27 -8.09 3.81 4.68
N LEU A 28 -8.70 2.88 5.42
CA LEU A 28 -8.12 1.55 5.63
C LEU A 28 -8.06 0.72 4.35
N SER A 29 -9.12 0.72 3.54
CA SER A 29 -9.14 0.00 2.27
C SER A 29 -8.07 0.52 1.31
N LEU A 30 -7.93 1.85 1.18
CA LEU A 30 -6.90 2.47 0.36
C LEU A 30 -5.49 2.17 0.89
N LEU A 31 -5.29 2.11 2.21
CA LEU A 31 -4.02 1.74 2.81
C LEU A 31 -3.62 0.30 2.45
N VAL A 32 -4.59 -0.61 2.46
CA VAL A 32 -4.37 -2.02 2.09
C VAL A 32 -4.18 -2.18 0.57
N GLU A 33 -4.91 -1.41 -0.24
CA GLU A 33 -4.69 -1.36 -1.70
C GLU A 33 -3.28 -0.89 -2.03
N ARG A 34 -2.79 0.15 -1.34
CA ARG A 34 -1.40 0.60 -1.48
C ARG A 34 -0.41 -0.50 -1.11
N ALA A 35 -0.65 -1.23 -0.02
CA ALA A 35 0.19 -2.32 0.43
C ALA A 35 0.16 -3.54 -0.52
N SER A 36 -0.99 -3.87 -1.13
CA SER A 36 -1.09 -5.00 -2.05
C SER A 36 -0.31 -4.79 -3.35
N LEU A 37 -0.17 -3.53 -3.81
CA LEU A 37 0.68 -3.20 -4.95
C LEU A 37 2.15 -3.58 -4.70
N MET A 38 2.59 -3.65 -3.45
CA MET A 38 3.99 -3.95 -3.09
C MET A 38 4.36 -5.41 -3.37
N GLN A 39 3.37 -6.30 -3.47
CA GLN A 39 3.60 -7.69 -3.89
C GLN A 39 4.24 -7.72 -5.28
N GLU A 40 3.59 -7.04 -6.23
CA GLU A 40 4.05 -6.97 -7.61
C GLU A 40 5.30 -6.11 -7.78
N VAL A 41 5.49 -5.08 -6.95
CA VAL A 41 6.76 -4.33 -6.91
C VAL A 41 7.90 -5.27 -6.52
N GLY A 42 7.72 -6.15 -5.53
CA GLY A 42 8.73 -7.14 -5.14
C GLY A 42 9.10 -8.08 -6.29
N VAL A 43 8.11 -8.63 -7.00
CA VAL A 43 8.33 -9.49 -8.18
C VAL A 43 9.04 -8.72 -9.30
N CYS A 44 8.59 -7.51 -9.61
CA CYS A 44 9.18 -6.65 -10.62
C CYS A 44 10.64 -6.30 -10.30
N LYS A 45 10.93 -5.96 -9.04
CA LYS A 45 12.30 -5.68 -8.57
C LYS A 45 13.20 -6.91 -8.68
N HIS A 46 12.71 -8.11 -8.35
CA HIS A 46 13.44 -9.36 -8.55
C HIS A 46 13.82 -9.56 -10.02
N LYS A 47 12.84 -9.43 -10.93
CA LYS A 47 13.07 -9.61 -12.37
C LYS A 47 14.22 -8.76 -12.90
N PHE A 48 14.30 -7.51 -12.46
CA PHE A 48 15.30 -6.54 -12.92
C PHE A 48 16.47 -6.38 -11.95
N ASN A 49 16.60 -7.27 -10.96
CA ASN A 49 17.63 -7.23 -9.93
C ASN A 49 17.81 -5.82 -9.31
N SER A 50 16.71 -5.10 -9.12
CA SER A 50 16.69 -3.69 -8.70
C SER A 50 16.48 -3.60 -7.20
N PRO A 51 17.32 -2.95 -6.39
CA PRO A 51 17.32 -3.12 -4.94
C PRO A 51 15.97 -2.79 -4.25
N ILE A 52 15.69 -3.51 -3.16
CA ILE A 52 14.52 -3.22 -2.30
C ILE A 52 14.72 -1.87 -1.61
N TYR A 53 15.87 -1.69 -0.97
CA TYR A 53 16.26 -0.43 -0.35
C TYR A 53 16.82 0.55 -1.39
N ASP A 54 16.21 1.73 -1.49
CA ASP A 54 16.64 2.83 -2.36
C ASP A 54 16.54 4.14 -1.59
N ALA A 55 17.64 4.52 -0.93
CA ALA A 55 17.72 5.72 -0.11
C ALA A 55 17.29 6.99 -0.86
N ALA A 56 17.66 7.12 -2.14
CA ALA A 56 17.32 8.29 -2.94
C ALA A 56 15.81 8.35 -3.20
N GLN A 57 15.17 7.21 -3.45
CA GLN A 57 13.72 7.12 -3.58
C GLN A 57 13.00 7.40 -2.26
N GLU A 58 13.48 6.86 -1.13
CA GLU A 58 12.88 7.10 0.18
C GLU A 58 12.91 8.59 0.55
N ILE A 59 14.02 9.28 0.29
CA ILE A 59 14.11 10.73 0.47
C ILE A 59 13.08 11.47 -0.39
N ARG A 60 12.93 11.10 -1.68
CA ARG A 60 11.93 11.70 -2.56
C ARG A 60 10.50 11.49 -2.05
N VAL A 61 10.19 10.30 -1.53
CA VAL A 61 8.89 9.99 -0.94
C VAL A 61 8.63 10.88 0.28
N LEU A 62 9.60 11.02 1.18
CA LEU A 62 9.48 11.87 2.37
C LEU A 62 9.37 13.36 2.01
N GLN A 63 10.12 13.83 1.02
CA GLN A 63 10.01 15.20 0.52
C GLN A 63 8.62 15.47 -0.07
N ASN A 64 8.09 14.54 -0.88
CA ASN A 64 6.74 14.65 -1.41
C ASN A 64 5.68 14.60 -0.30
N ALA A 65 5.89 13.76 0.72
CA ALA A 65 5.02 13.68 1.89
C ALA A 65 4.90 15.00 2.65
N GLN A 66 5.94 15.86 2.63
CA GLN A 66 5.83 17.19 3.22
C GLN A 66 4.82 18.07 2.49
N ASN A 67 4.75 17.98 1.16
CA ASN A 67 3.77 18.72 0.37
C ASN A 67 2.37 18.17 0.62
N LEU A 68 2.23 16.84 0.61
CA LEU A 68 0.96 16.17 0.90
C LEU A 68 0.43 16.50 2.30
N ALA A 69 1.30 16.62 3.31
CA ALA A 69 0.90 17.03 4.65
C ALA A 69 0.24 18.42 4.64
N LYS A 70 0.85 19.39 3.92
CA LYS A 70 0.32 20.75 3.79
C LYS A 70 -1.01 20.76 3.05
N GLU A 71 -1.07 20.12 1.88
CA GLU A 71 -2.26 20.01 1.03
C GLU A 71 -3.46 19.40 1.78
N ASN A 72 -3.18 18.44 2.67
CA ASN A 72 -4.21 17.72 3.41
C ASN A 72 -4.41 18.26 4.83
N HIS A 73 -3.80 19.38 5.22
CA HIS A 73 -3.88 19.96 6.56
C HIS A 73 -3.55 18.95 7.68
N LEU A 74 -2.53 18.12 7.45
CA LEU A 74 -2.01 17.15 8.41
C LEU A 74 -0.76 17.73 9.08
N GLU A 75 -0.59 17.46 10.37
CA GLU A 75 0.62 17.88 11.08
C GLU A 75 1.82 17.10 10.56
N MET A 76 2.89 17.82 10.24
CA MET A 76 4.02 17.33 9.47
C MET A 76 4.69 16.10 10.10
N ASN A 77 5.08 16.17 11.37
CA ASN A 77 5.94 15.16 11.97
C ASN A 77 5.20 13.84 12.20
N THR A 78 3.95 13.93 12.67
CA THR A 78 3.11 12.74 12.84
C THR A 78 2.75 12.11 11.48
N PHE A 79 2.56 12.91 10.43
CA PHE A 79 2.35 12.39 9.08
C PHE A 79 3.59 11.73 8.50
N LEU A 80 4.77 12.36 8.60
CA LEU A 80 6.03 11.77 8.12
C LEU A 80 6.37 10.45 8.84
N THR A 81 6.08 10.35 10.14
CA THR A 81 6.23 9.09 10.89
C THR A 81 5.34 7.99 10.30
N PHE A 82 4.09 8.30 9.98
CA PHE A 82 3.18 7.37 9.32
C PHE A 82 3.68 6.97 7.92
N ILE A 83 4.20 7.92 7.13
CA ILE A 83 4.79 7.63 5.82
C ILE A 83 6.02 6.70 5.95
N GLN A 84 6.90 6.94 6.92
CA GLN A 84 8.05 6.08 7.15
C GLN A 84 7.63 4.65 7.44
N LEU A 85 6.64 4.44 8.32
CA LEU A 85 6.13 3.10 8.63
C LEU A 85 5.46 2.42 7.44
N GLN A 86 4.79 3.19 6.57
CA GLN A 86 4.30 2.64 5.30
C GLN A 86 5.43 2.20 4.37
N MET A 87 6.53 2.96 4.29
CA MET A 87 7.70 2.55 3.50
C MET A 87 8.37 1.31 4.08
N ASP A 88 8.47 1.22 5.40
CA ASP A 88 9.05 0.05 6.05
C ASP A 88 8.19 -1.18 5.85
N LEU A 89 6.86 -1.08 6.00
CA LEU A 89 5.92 -2.16 5.65
C LEU A 89 6.05 -2.58 4.18
N SER A 90 6.10 -1.61 3.25
CA SER A 90 6.28 -1.86 1.82
C SER A 90 7.52 -2.71 1.56
N LYS A 91 8.66 -2.36 2.16
CA LYS A 91 9.92 -3.11 1.99
C LYS A 91 9.83 -4.55 2.49
N GLN A 92 9.09 -4.81 3.57
CA GLN A 92 8.91 -6.18 4.09
C GLN A 92 8.08 -7.04 3.12
N ILE A 93 7.00 -6.47 2.56
CA ILE A 93 6.18 -7.14 1.54
C ILE A 93 7.02 -7.37 0.29
N GLU A 94 7.73 -6.35 -0.20
CA GLU A 94 8.60 -6.46 -1.38
C GLU A 94 9.66 -7.54 -1.21
N ASP A 95 10.30 -7.64 -0.03
CA ASP A 95 11.32 -8.65 0.28
C ASP A 95 10.78 -10.07 0.25
N TYR A 96 9.58 -10.29 0.78
CA TYR A 96 8.93 -11.59 0.69
C TYR A 96 8.72 -12.00 -0.78
N TYR A 97 8.13 -11.13 -1.60
CA TYR A 97 7.86 -11.46 -3.00
C TYR A 97 9.12 -11.51 -3.84
N TRP A 98 10.14 -10.72 -3.50
CA TRP A 98 11.45 -10.86 -4.12
C TRP A 98 11.99 -12.27 -3.94
N LYS A 99 11.97 -12.79 -2.71
CA LYS A 99 12.57 -14.09 -2.39
C LYS A 99 11.76 -15.28 -2.91
N ASN A 100 10.44 -15.10 -3.08
CA ASN A 100 9.51 -16.19 -3.34
C ASN A 100 8.86 -16.13 -4.73
N ALA A 101 9.19 -15.15 -5.58
CA ALA A 101 8.64 -15.05 -6.93
C ALA A 101 8.95 -16.29 -7.78
N THR A 102 7.93 -16.82 -8.43
CA THR A 102 8.02 -17.91 -9.40
C THR A 102 8.50 -17.40 -10.75
N GLU A 103 9.09 -18.28 -11.57
CA GLU A 103 9.46 -17.91 -12.94
C GLU A 103 8.28 -17.38 -13.77
N GLN A 104 7.07 -17.88 -13.52
CA GLN A 104 5.88 -17.44 -14.22
C GLN A 104 5.54 -15.98 -13.89
N GLU A 105 5.55 -15.62 -12.60
CA GLU A 105 5.31 -14.25 -12.14
C GLU A 105 6.37 -13.28 -12.71
N LEU A 106 7.63 -13.70 -12.75
CA LEU A 106 8.71 -12.93 -13.38
C LEU A 106 8.45 -12.73 -14.89
N LYS A 107 8.03 -13.77 -15.60
CA LYS A 107 7.74 -13.67 -17.05
C LYS A 107 6.56 -12.72 -17.34
N GLN A 108 5.60 -12.58 -16.42
CA GLN A 108 4.43 -11.70 -16.57
C GLN A 108 4.75 -10.21 -16.42
N GLN A 109 5.83 -9.83 -15.72
CA GLN A 109 6.17 -8.42 -15.54
C GLN A 109 6.61 -7.79 -16.87
N SER A 110 6.17 -6.56 -17.14
CA SER A 110 6.66 -5.77 -18.28
C SER A 110 8.02 -5.12 -17.99
N SER A 111 8.69 -4.58 -19.01
CA SER A 111 9.95 -3.84 -18.84
C SER A 111 9.82 -2.52 -18.08
N ASP A 112 8.62 -1.94 -18.07
CA ASP A 112 8.27 -0.68 -17.42
C ASP A 112 7.51 -0.88 -16.09
N CYS A 113 7.48 -2.11 -15.55
CA CYS A 113 6.63 -2.44 -14.40
C CYS A 113 6.85 -1.53 -13.18
N LEU A 114 8.10 -1.13 -12.87
CA LEU A 114 8.38 -0.22 -11.75
C LEU A 114 7.72 1.15 -11.93
N ALA A 115 7.74 1.71 -13.14
CA ALA A 115 7.10 2.99 -13.43
C ALA A 115 5.57 2.85 -13.30
N ASN A 116 5.01 1.78 -13.87
CA ASN A 116 3.57 1.51 -13.82
C ASN A 116 3.07 1.31 -12.37
N TYR A 117 3.80 0.58 -11.53
CA TYR A 117 3.41 0.42 -10.12
C TYR A 117 3.57 1.71 -9.31
N ARG A 118 4.59 2.54 -9.60
CA ARG A 118 4.70 3.88 -8.99
C ARG A 118 3.49 4.75 -9.32
N ASP A 119 3.02 4.72 -10.56
CA ASP A 119 1.82 5.46 -10.97
C ASP A 119 0.56 4.93 -10.28
N LYS A 120 0.42 3.61 -10.13
CA LYS A 120 -0.69 3.01 -9.37
C LYS A 120 -0.65 3.45 -7.90
N VAL A 121 0.51 3.40 -7.25
CA VAL A 121 0.68 3.89 -5.88
C VAL A 121 0.30 5.36 -5.76
N LYS A 122 0.76 6.19 -6.70
CA LYS A 122 0.41 7.62 -6.73
C LYS A 122 -1.11 7.84 -6.79
N LYS A 123 -1.83 7.09 -7.64
CA LYS A 123 -3.30 7.18 -7.74
C LYS A 123 -4.03 6.75 -6.47
N VAL A 124 -3.48 5.80 -5.73
CA VAL A 124 -4.00 5.42 -4.42
C VAL A 124 -3.74 6.52 -3.40
N ASP A 125 -2.51 7.05 -3.38
CA ASP A 125 -2.07 8.14 -2.50
C ASP A 125 -2.93 9.42 -2.66
N GLU A 126 -3.26 9.79 -3.91
CA GLU A 126 -4.15 10.90 -4.28
C GLU A 126 -5.55 10.77 -3.64
N GLN A 127 -5.98 9.56 -3.29
CA GLN A 127 -7.24 9.31 -2.60
C GLN A 127 -7.07 9.07 -1.10
N LEU A 128 -5.98 8.41 -0.71
CA LEU A 128 -5.69 7.95 0.65
C LEU A 128 -5.55 9.13 1.61
N TYR A 129 -4.67 10.08 1.30
CA TYR A 129 -4.36 11.16 2.24
C TYR A 129 -5.52 12.14 2.46
N PRO A 130 -6.30 12.53 1.44
CA PRO A 130 -7.55 13.27 1.66
C PRO A 130 -8.56 12.47 2.49
N ALA A 131 -8.67 11.16 2.28
CA ALA A 131 -9.57 10.31 3.06
C ALA A 131 -9.14 10.22 4.53
N ILE A 132 -7.84 10.10 4.81
CA ILE A 132 -7.30 10.17 6.18
C ILE A 132 -7.64 11.52 6.80
N SER A 133 -7.35 12.62 6.09
CA SER A 133 -7.60 13.98 6.58
C SER A 133 -9.08 14.23 6.91
N LYS A 134 -9.99 13.80 6.04
CA LYS A 134 -11.45 13.93 6.25
C LYS A 134 -11.93 13.10 7.44
N ASN A 135 -11.35 11.92 7.68
CA ASN A 135 -11.82 10.96 8.68
C ASN A 135 -10.96 10.89 9.95
N ILE A 136 -10.03 11.83 10.14
CA ILE A 136 -9.04 11.78 11.22
C ILE A 136 -9.65 11.59 12.62
N LYS A 137 -10.80 12.24 12.90
CA LYS A 137 -11.49 12.11 14.19
C LYS A 137 -12.04 10.70 14.41
N ALA A 138 -12.54 10.07 13.36
CA ALA A 138 -13.07 8.70 13.42
C ALA A 138 -11.92 7.70 13.58
N ILE A 139 -10.86 7.83 12.78
CA ILE A 139 -9.64 7.00 12.86
C ILE A 139 -9.08 6.99 14.28
N ARG A 140 -8.89 8.18 14.87
CA ARG A 140 -8.34 8.36 16.22
C ARG A 140 -9.14 7.68 17.34
N LYS A 141 -10.45 7.48 17.14
CA LYS A 141 -11.35 6.93 18.16
C LYS A 141 -11.72 5.48 17.90
N ASP A 142 -11.35 4.91 16.75
CA ASP A 142 -11.74 3.54 16.40
C ASP A 142 -10.89 2.52 17.16
N LYS A 143 -11.49 1.90 18.17
CA LYS A 143 -10.88 0.85 19.00
C LYS A 143 -10.64 -0.46 18.24
N LYS A 144 -11.25 -0.64 17.07
CA LYS A 144 -11.16 -1.83 16.22
C LYS A 144 -10.30 -1.59 14.98
N LEU A 145 -9.58 -0.47 14.90
CA LEU A 145 -8.79 -0.10 13.72
C LEU A 145 -7.80 -1.20 13.31
N ILE A 146 -7.06 -1.77 14.29
CA ILE A 146 -6.09 -2.85 14.06
C ILE A 146 -6.79 -4.12 13.55
N LEU A 147 -7.93 -4.50 14.14
CA LEU A 147 -8.69 -5.67 13.72
C LEU A 147 -9.18 -5.51 12.28
N LYS A 148 -9.78 -4.37 11.96
CA LYS A 148 -10.26 -4.06 10.59
C LYS A 148 -9.12 -4.05 9.58
N LEU A 149 -7.99 -3.42 9.92
CA LEU A 149 -6.80 -3.40 9.06
C LEU A 149 -6.29 -4.83 8.81
N SER A 150 -6.19 -5.64 9.86
CA SER A 150 -5.76 -7.04 9.77
C SER A 150 -6.70 -7.90 8.94
N GLU A 151 -8.01 -7.71 9.07
CA GLU A 151 -9.03 -8.41 8.26
C GLU A 151 -8.90 -8.05 6.78
N LEU A 152 -8.71 -6.77 6.45
CA LEU A 152 -8.53 -6.31 5.08
C LEU A 152 -7.23 -6.86 4.46
N VAL A 153 -6.14 -6.85 5.22
CA VAL A 153 -4.86 -7.43 4.81
C VAL A 153 -4.98 -8.93 4.51
N LYS A 154 -5.64 -9.69 5.41
CA LYS A 154 -5.92 -11.12 5.22
C LYS A 154 -6.78 -11.36 3.99
N LYS A 155 -7.82 -10.56 3.78
CA LYS A 155 -8.71 -10.66 2.61
C LYS A 155 -7.97 -10.43 1.29
N GLN A 156 -6.97 -9.57 1.27
CA GLN A 156 -6.12 -9.30 0.10
C GLN A 156 -4.95 -10.27 -0.03
N ASN A 157 -4.84 -11.27 0.86
CA ASN A 157 -3.78 -12.27 0.88
C ASN A 157 -2.36 -11.67 0.82
N ILE A 158 -2.13 -10.54 1.50
CA ILE A 158 -0.82 -9.89 1.51
C ILE A 158 0.11 -10.67 2.44
N GLN A 159 1.23 -11.15 1.89
CA GLN A 159 2.28 -11.88 2.60
C GLN A 159 3.47 -10.96 2.93
N GLY A 160 4.38 -11.44 3.79
CA GLY A 160 5.60 -10.71 4.13
C GLY A 160 5.45 -9.62 5.19
N ILE A 161 4.30 -9.51 5.85
CA ILE A 161 4.08 -8.50 6.90
C ILE A 161 4.55 -9.07 8.26
N PRO A 162 5.54 -8.46 8.93
CA PRO A 162 6.02 -8.96 10.23
C PRO A 162 4.94 -8.93 11.30
N GLN A 163 4.90 -9.99 12.11
CA GLN A 163 3.96 -10.15 13.23
C GLN A 163 4.61 -9.90 14.59
N ASP A 164 5.96 -9.94 14.68
CA ASP A 164 6.72 -9.68 15.90
C ASP A 164 7.98 -8.83 15.60
N PRO A 165 7.96 -7.51 15.91
CA PRO A 165 6.80 -6.76 16.35
C PRO A 165 5.71 -6.68 15.25
N SER A 166 4.44 -6.51 15.63
CA SER A 166 3.34 -6.36 14.66
C SER A 166 3.46 -5.04 13.91
N TYR A 167 3.84 -5.12 12.63
CA TYR A 167 3.94 -3.93 11.77
C TYR A 167 2.57 -3.32 11.48
N LEU A 168 1.50 -4.11 11.50
CA LEU A 168 0.13 -3.59 11.37
C LEU A 168 -0.26 -2.78 12.61
N ASP A 169 0.19 -3.17 13.80
CA ASP A 169 -0.07 -2.43 15.03
C ASP A 169 0.70 -1.10 15.03
N LEU A 170 1.97 -1.10 14.59
CA LEU A 170 2.77 0.11 14.43
C LEU A 170 2.12 1.06 13.41
N LEU A 171 1.70 0.54 12.27
CA LEU A 171 1.05 1.33 11.22
C LEU A 171 -0.30 1.89 11.68
N ALA A 172 -1.15 1.08 12.30
CA ALA A 172 -2.43 1.54 12.83
C ALA A 172 -2.24 2.59 13.94
N SER A 173 -1.28 2.38 14.85
CA SER A 173 -0.97 3.32 15.93
C SER A 173 -0.47 4.66 15.39
N SER A 174 0.43 4.64 14.39
CA SER A 174 0.90 5.88 13.74
C SER A 174 -0.23 6.60 13.01
N LEU A 175 -1.11 5.88 12.31
CA LEU A 175 -2.31 6.42 11.67
C LEU A 175 -3.25 7.10 12.69
N GLN A 176 -3.44 6.51 13.87
CA GLN A 176 -4.19 7.12 14.98
C GLN A 176 -3.47 8.30 15.63
N ASN A 177 -2.16 8.43 15.45
CA ASN A 177 -1.39 9.54 16.01
C ASN A 177 -1.25 10.73 15.07
N ILE A 178 -1.69 10.62 13.80
CA ILE A 178 -1.74 11.76 12.88
C ILE A 178 -2.61 12.86 13.48
N LYS A 179 -2.04 14.07 13.56
CA LYS A 179 -2.73 15.27 14.02
C LYS A 179 -3.15 16.12 12.83
N LYS A 180 -4.14 17.00 13.04
CA LYS A 180 -4.40 18.10 12.11
C LYS A 180 -3.32 19.17 12.29
N ALA A 181 -2.94 19.82 11.20
CA ALA A 181 -2.16 21.05 11.27
C ALA A 181 -2.94 22.10 12.09
N LYS A 182 -2.21 22.93 12.84
CA LYS A 182 -2.77 24.05 13.59
C LYS A 182 -3.13 25.20 12.64
#